data_AF-A0A7W7S427-F1
#
_entry.id   AF-A0A7W7S427-F1
#
_cell.length_a   1.000
_cell.length_b   1.000
_cell.length_c   1.000
_cell.angle_alpha   90.00
_cell.angle_beta   90.00
_cell.angle_gamma   90.00
#
_symmetry.space_group_name_H-M   'P 1'
#
loop_
_entity.id
_entity.type
_entity.pdbx_description
1 polymer ?
#
loop_
_entity_poly.entity_id
_entity_poly.type
_entity_poly.pdbx_seq_one_letter_code
_entity_poly.pdbx_strand_id
1 'polypeptide(L)' 'MQKFVTYQLRLVIMDDISRHMAESSALRDFVSETNRGDHVWFLSSVEELGDRLIQRHGA' A
#
# COMPACT_ATOMS: atom_id res chain seq x y z
N MET A 1 -0.56 -9.38 8.19
CA MET A 1 -0.23 -7.98 8.55
C MET A 1 0.70 -7.89 9.76
N GLN A 2 0.35 -8.44 10.92
CA GLN A 2 1.09 -8.21 12.17
C GLN A 2 2.59 -8.54 12.12
N LYS A 3 3.01 -9.66 11.52
CA LYS A 3 4.44 -10.02 11.40
C LYS A 3 5.25 -9.02 10.56
N PHE A 4 4.69 -8.47 9.48
CA PHE A 4 5.40 -7.51 8.63
C PHE A 4 5.66 -6.19 9.35
N VAL A 5 4.69 -5.75 10.16
CA VAL A 5 4.83 -4.61 11.06
C VAL A 5 5.92 -4.87 12.11
N THR A 6 5.88 -6.03 12.79
CA THR A 6 6.86 -6.40 13.82
C THR A 6 8.29 -6.49 13.28
N TYR A 7 8.48 -7.02 12.07
CA TYR A 7 9.79 -7.13 11.45
C TYR A 7 10.20 -5.90 10.64
N GLN A 8 9.39 -4.83 10.63
CA GLN A 8 9.62 -3.61 9.86
C GLN A 8 9.87 -3.88 8.36
N LEU A 9 9.30 -4.98 7.85
CA LEU A 9 9.41 -5.33 6.45
C LEU A 9 8.38 -4.53 5.66
N ARG A 10 8.84 -3.86 4.61
CA ARG A 10 8.00 -3.15 3.64
C ARG A 10 7.56 -4.13 2.56
N LEU A 11 6.26 -4.37 2.47
CA LEU A 11 5.63 -5.20 1.45
C LEU A 11 4.89 -4.31 0.45
N VAL A 12 5.13 -4.54 -0.84
CA VAL A 12 4.40 -3.87 -1.91
C VAL A 12 3.66 -4.93 -2.71
N ILE A 13 2.34 -4.76 -2.85
CA ILE A 13 1.49 -5.59 -3.68
C ILE A 13 1.20 -4.78 -4.94
N MET A 14 1.75 -5.23 -6.06
CA MET A 14 1.58 -4.60 -7.38
C MET A 14 0.51 -5.35 -8.16
N ASP A 15 -0.71 -4.83 -8.15
CA ASP A 15 -1.81 -5.38 -8.94
C ASP A 15 -2.92 -4.33 -9.14
N ASP A 16 -3.68 -4.44 -10.22
CA ASP A 16 -4.87 -3.62 -10.44
C ASP A 16 -6.07 -4.23 -9.72
N ILE A 17 -6.25 -3.83 -8.46
CA ILE A 17 -7.38 -4.24 -7.64
C ILE A 17 -8.57 -3.27 -7.73
N SER A 18 -8.57 -2.33 -8.70
CA SER A 18 -9.58 -1.26 -8.79
C SER A 18 -11.00 -1.82 -8.92
N ARG A 19 -11.18 -2.91 -9.68
CA ARG A 19 -12.47 -3.61 -9.80
C ARG A 19 -12.96 -4.15 -8.44
N HIS A 20 -12.06 -4.72 -7.64
CA HIS A 20 -12.40 -5.30 -6.35
C HIS A 20 -12.69 -4.21 -5.31
N MET A 21 -12.00 -3.08 -5.38
CA MET A 21 -12.28 -1.90 -4.54
C MET A 21 -13.60 -1.21 -4.93
N ALA A 22 -14.00 -1.26 -6.21
CA ALA A 22 -15.29 -0.77 -6.67
C ALA A 22 -16.44 -1.64 -6.13
N GLU A 23 -16.25 -2.96 -6.12
CA GLU A 23 -17.22 -3.95 -5.66
C GLU A 23 -17.32 -4.07 -4.12
N SER A 24 -16.33 -3.61 -3.37
CA SER A 24 -16.29 -3.74 -1.91
C SER A 24 -15.78 -2.49 -1.18
N SER A 25 -16.66 -1.87 -0.38
CA SER A 25 -16.29 -0.76 0.50
C SER A 25 -15.32 -1.18 1.59
N ALA A 26 -15.50 -2.37 2.17
CA ALA A 26 -14.59 -2.89 3.20
C ALA A 26 -13.16 -3.09 2.67
N LEU A 27 -13.01 -3.57 1.43
CA LEU A 27 -11.69 -3.69 0.80
C LEU A 27 -11.09 -2.31 0.51
N ARG A 28 -11.92 -1.37 0.05
CA ARG A 28 -11.50 0.01 -0.21
C ARG A 28 -10.97 0.70 1.04
N ASP A 29 -11.69 0.55 2.15
CA ASP A 29 -11.30 1.13 3.45
C ASP A 29 -10.03 0.47 3.98
N PHE A 30 -9.91 -0.86 3.84
CA PHE A 30 -8.69 -1.59 4.21
C PHE A 30 -7.47 -1.14 3.40
N VAL A 31 -7.61 -0.99 2.09
CA VAL A 31 -6.53 -0.53 1.20
C VAL A 31 -6.13 0.90 1.54
N SER A 32 -7.10 1.79 1.76
CA SER A 32 -6.85 3.19 2.15
C SER A 32 -6.07 3.27 3.45
N GLU A 33 -6.50 2.55 4.49
CA GLU A 33 -5.83 2.52 5.79
C GLU A 33 -4.42 1.92 5.68
N THR A 34 -4.29 0.81 4.94
CA THR A 34 -3.01 0.14 4.73
C THR A 34 -2.02 1.03 3.97
N ASN A 35 -2.47 1.71 2.91
CA ASN A 35 -1.67 2.63 2.11
C ASN A 35 -1.22 3.89 2.87
N ARG A 36 -1.83 4.21 4.01
CA ARG A 36 -1.37 5.28 4.91
C ARG A 36 -0.25 4.82 5.84
N GLY A 37 -0.20 3.53 6.14
CA GLY A 37 0.84 2.92 6.97
C GLY A 37 2.18 2.74 6.26
N ASP A 38 3.15 2.24 7.02
CA ASP A 38 4.57 2.19 6.60
C ASP A 38 5.03 0.84 6.10
N HIS A 39 4.18 -0.18 6.24
CA HIS A 39 4.62 -1.57 6.14
C HIS A 39 4.03 -2.30 4.94
N VAL A 40 2.85 -1.89 4.44
CA VAL A 40 2.20 -2.58 3.33
C VAL A 40 1.57 -1.54 2.42
N TRP A 41 1.88 -1.61 1.13
CA TRP A 41 1.29 -0.75 0.10
C TRP A 41 0.68 -1.59 -1.03
N PHE A 42 -0.49 -1.17 -1.48
CA PHE A 42 -1.12 -1.61 -2.72
C PHE A 42 -0.90 -0.51 -3.74
N LEU A 43 -0.11 -0.82 -4.77
CA LEU A 43 0.27 0.11 -5.82
C LEU A 43 -0.09 -0.47 -7.18
N SER A 44 -0.42 0.42 -8.11
CA SER A 44 -0.77 0.03 -9.48
C SER A 44 0.45 -0.05 -10.41
N SER A 45 1.58 0.52 -9.98
CA SER A 45 2.79 0.64 -10.80
C SER A 45 4.06 0.77 -9.96
N VAL A 46 5.21 0.58 -10.61
CA VAL A 46 6.53 0.77 -9.99
C VAL A 46 6.87 2.26 -9.85
N GLU A 47 6.35 3.10 -10.74
CA GLU A 47 6.49 4.56 -10.68
C GLU A 47 5.88 5.11 -9.38
N GLU A 48 4.68 4.64 -9.00
CA GLU A 48 4.00 5.01 -7.75
C GLU A 48 4.83 4.64 -6.51
N LEU A 49 5.60 3.54 -6.58
CA LEU A 49 6.53 3.14 -5.52
C LEU A 49 7.69 4.13 -5.41
N GLY A 50 8.26 4.55 -6.54
CA GLY A 50 9.34 5.54 -6.59
C GLY A 50 8.92 6.86 -5.94
N ASP A 51 7.75 7.39 -6.32
CA ASP A 51 7.22 8.63 -5.77
C ASP A 51 7.04 8.56 -4.24
N ARG A 52 6.50 7.44 -3.73
CA ARG A 52 6.33 7.24 -2.29
C ARG A 52 7.65 7.15 -1.53
N LEU A 53 8.67 6.52 -2.11
CA LEU A 53 9.99 6.46 -1.51
C LEU A 53 10.65 7.84 -1.48
N ILE A 54 10.52 8.63 -2.55
CA ILE A 54 11.06 10.00 -2.63
C ILE A 54 10.37 10.93 -1.63
N GLN A 55 9.03 10.92 -1.57
CA GLN A 55 8.26 11.72 -0.62
C GLN A 55 8.66 11.47 0.83
N ARG A 56 9.12 10.24 1.14
CA ARG A 56 9.55 9.88 2.50
C ARG A 56 11.01 10.12 2.80
N HIS A 57 11.89 10.09 1.81
CA HIS A 57 13.29 10.44 1.99
C HIS A 57 13.52 11.97 2.07
N GLY A 58 12.53 12.77 1.69
CA GLY A 58 12.57 14.24 1.77
C GLY A 58 11.88 14.88 2.99
N ALA A 59 11.44 14.09 3.98
CA ALA A 59 10.76 14.56 5.20
C ALA A 59 11.66 14.45 6.44
#